data_AF-A0A1I7MN41-F1
#
_entry.id   AF-A0A1I7MN41-F1
#
_cell.length_a   1.000
_cell.length_b   1.000
_cell.length_c   1.000
_cell.angle_alpha   90.00
_cell.angle_beta   90.00
_cell.angle_gamma   90.00
#
_symmetry.space_group_name_H-M   'P 1'
#
loop_
_entity.id
_entity.type
_entity.pdbx_description
1 polymer ?
#
loop_
_entity_poly.entity_id
_entity_poly.type
_entity_poly.pdbx_seq_one_letter_code
_entity_poly.pdbx_strand_id
1 'polypeptide(L)'
;MASTGDLLMTAAGSLGTSYLVPAGQEICFAGYLVRFRPDTTKVHPRYVAWWTQSRDHLDQLELGAVRSTIDNFSASKFRRMSIPVPAFAKQQRIADYLDRETATIDALIEKQRHLIAGLRERMEASWRKIYATVLETVPPLPLKRHVYAISDGPFGSALTSAHYTDGGVRVIRLGNIGAGVFKNEDEAYISPEYGERLKRYSVRPGDLVMAGLGDSSVPLGRTAVVPDGLGPAINKADCFRLRLRPGADPRYMVIALNAPQTREMVLQLAHGSTRQRMNTTVAAQLPIAVPAPDVRANIVLRWERETAKIDALIAKAERFIELAQERRAALITAAVTGQIEIPTED
;
A
#
# COMPACT_ATOMS: atom_id res chain seq x y z
N MET A 1 -7.55 5.43 -35.48
CA MET A 1 -6.46 4.45 -35.66
C MET A 1 -5.12 5.11 -35.41
N ALA A 2 -4.28 4.48 -34.61
CA ALA A 2 -2.86 4.78 -34.48
C ALA A 2 -2.06 3.62 -35.07
N SER A 3 -0.94 3.94 -35.71
CA SER A 3 -0.08 3.00 -36.44
C SER A 3 1.34 3.03 -35.86
N THR A 4 2.19 2.10 -36.27
CA THR A 4 3.62 2.05 -35.89
C THR A 4 4.28 3.42 -35.82
N GLY A 5 4.95 3.69 -34.70
CA GLY A 5 5.67 4.94 -34.46
C GLY A 5 4.80 6.11 -33.97
N ASP A 6 3.48 5.99 -33.99
CA ASP A 6 2.61 6.92 -33.28
C ASP A 6 2.81 6.77 -31.76
N LEU A 7 2.73 7.88 -31.02
CA LEU A 7 2.59 7.86 -29.57
C LEU A 7 1.15 8.17 -29.19
N LEU A 8 0.60 7.42 -28.25
CA LEU A 8 -0.66 7.73 -27.58
C LEU A 8 -0.36 8.31 -26.21
N MET A 9 -1.02 9.41 -25.86
CA MET A 9 -0.84 10.03 -24.55
C MET A 9 -2.18 10.30 -23.89
N THR A 10 -2.19 10.17 -22.57
CA THR A 10 -3.32 10.53 -21.73
C THR A 10 -3.48 12.04 -21.63
N ALA A 11 -4.66 12.54 -21.97
CA ALA A 11 -5.01 13.96 -21.92
C ALA A 11 -6.01 14.31 -20.80
N ALA A 12 -6.50 13.31 -20.05
CA ALA A 12 -7.31 13.49 -18.86
C ALA A 12 -6.93 12.44 -17.79
N GLY A 13 -6.95 12.83 -16.52
CA GLY A 13 -6.60 11.93 -15.40
C GLY A 13 -5.09 11.87 -15.17
N SER A 14 -4.46 10.70 -15.36
CA SER A 14 -3.01 10.49 -15.20
C SER A 14 -2.21 11.08 -16.38
N LEU A 15 -2.31 12.39 -16.53
CA LEU A 15 -1.75 13.20 -17.64
C LEU A 15 -0.31 12.85 -17.98
N GLY A 16 -0.01 12.79 -19.27
CA GLY A 16 1.37 12.65 -19.76
C GLY A 16 1.86 11.22 -19.91
N THR A 17 1.13 10.24 -19.39
CA THR A 17 1.47 8.82 -19.62
C THR A 17 1.40 8.52 -21.12
N SER A 18 2.52 8.05 -21.69
CA SER A 18 2.68 7.80 -23.12
C SER A 18 2.83 6.31 -23.45
N TYR A 19 2.33 5.91 -24.62
CA TYR A 19 2.50 4.58 -25.20
C TYR A 19 2.97 4.70 -26.65
N LEU A 20 4.13 4.12 -26.99
CA LEU A 20 4.61 4.07 -28.37
C LEU A 20 4.00 2.85 -29.07
N VAL A 21 3.34 3.07 -30.20
CA VAL A 21 2.73 1.99 -30.99
C VAL A 21 3.83 1.13 -31.62
N PRO A 22 3.88 -0.18 -31.31
CA PRO A 22 4.92 -1.08 -31.82
C PRO A 22 4.90 -1.25 -33.35
N ALA A 23 6.00 -1.79 -33.87
CA ALA A 23 6.10 -2.14 -35.27
C ALA A 23 5.05 -3.20 -35.67
N GLY A 24 4.39 -2.99 -36.82
CA GLY A 24 3.40 -3.90 -37.38
C GLY A 24 2.03 -3.90 -36.69
N GLN A 25 1.78 -2.96 -35.77
CA GLN A 25 0.49 -2.85 -35.08
C GLN A 25 -0.33 -1.65 -35.56
N GLU A 26 -1.63 -1.88 -35.71
CA GLU A 26 -2.65 -0.84 -35.82
C GLU A 26 -3.62 -0.96 -34.66
N ILE A 27 -3.83 0.14 -33.93
CA ILE A 27 -4.68 0.13 -32.73
C ILE A 27 -5.75 1.22 -32.77
N CYS A 28 -6.94 0.86 -32.32
CA CYS A 28 -7.98 1.80 -31.92
C CYS A 28 -7.65 2.36 -30.53
N PHE A 29 -7.97 3.63 -30.28
CA PHE A 29 -7.74 4.28 -28.99
C PHE A 29 -8.97 5.10 -28.60
N ALA A 30 -9.20 5.21 -27.30
CA ALA A 30 -10.36 5.93 -26.76
C ALA A 30 -10.24 7.46 -26.93
N GLY A 31 -11.38 8.16 -26.96
CA GLY A 31 -11.44 9.60 -27.26
C GLY A 31 -10.74 10.53 -26.26
N TYR A 32 -10.38 10.04 -25.07
CA TYR A 32 -9.61 10.78 -24.06
C TYR A 32 -8.08 10.67 -24.25
N LEU A 33 -7.63 9.90 -25.24
CA LEU A 33 -6.22 9.80 -25.63
C LEU A 33 -5.94 10.73 -26.80
N VAL A 34 -4.77 11.36 -26.77
CA VAL A 34 -4.25 12.17 -27.88
C VAL A 34 -3.18 11.38 -28.61
N ARG A 35 -3.30 11.34 -29.94
CA ARG A 35 -2.31 10.72 -30.82
C ARG A 35 -1.29 11.74 -31.29
N PHE A 36 -0.03 11.44 -31.08
CA PHE A 36 1.14 12.12 -31.61
C PHE A 36 1.72 11.30 -32.74
N ARG A 37 1.91 11.92 -33.90
CA ARG A 37 2.62 11.33 -35.02
C ARG A 37 3.92 12.10 -35.21
N PRO A 38 5.05 11.57 -34.73
CA PRO A 38 6.36 12.21 -34.92
C PRO A 38 6.67 12.34 -36.41
N ASP A 39 7.23 13.48 -36.82
CA ASP A 39 7.84 13.63 -38.14
C ASP A 39 9.16 12.86 -38.15
N THR A 40 9.13 11.63 -38.68
CA THR A 40 10.27 10.70 -38.65
C THR A 40 11.48 11.17 -39.45
N THR A 41 11.34 12.23 -40.24
CA THR A 41 12.48 12.88 -40.90
C THR A 41 13.30 13.76 -39.95
N LYS A 42 12.73 14.13 -38.80
CA LYS A 42 13.34 15.04 -37.82
C LYS A 42 13.58 14.37 -36.47
N VAL A 43 12.66 13.50 -36.06
CA VAL A 43 12.68 12.90 -34.72
C VAL A 43 12.50 11.38 -34.76
N HIS A 44 13.30 10.68 -33.96
CA HIS A 44 13.19 9.24 -33.79
C HIS A 44 12.05 8.92 -32.80
N PRO A 45 11.04 8.09 -33.16
CA PRO A 45 9.87 7.85 -32.29
C PRO A 45 10.19 7.33 -30.89
N ARG A 46 11.17 6.41 -30.75
CA ARG A 46 11.63 5.93 -29.43
C ARG A 46 12.25 7.04 -28.58
N TYR A 47 12.95 7.99 -29.20
CA TYR A 47 13.51 9.13 -28.49
C TYR A 47 12.40 10.04 -27.94
N VAL A 48 11.37 10.31 -28.75
CA VAL A 48 10.18 11.06 -28.30
C VAL A 48 9.49 10.33 -27.14
N ALA A 49 9.38 9.00 -27.19
CA ALA A 49 8.78 8.18 -26.13
C ALA A 49 9.60 8.16 -24.83
N TRP A 50 10.92 8.36 -24.91
CA TRP A 50 11.75 8.58 -23.73
C TRP A 50 11.64 10.00 -23.20
N TRP A 51 11.58 10.99 -24.07
CA TRP A 51 11.38 12.38 -23.67
C TRP A 51 10.06 12.58 -22.92
N THR A 52 8.97 11.93 -23.33
CA THR A 52 7.69 11.98 -22.60
C THR A 52 7.76 11.41 -21.18
N GLN A 53 8.80 10.66 -20.83
CA GLN A 53 9.06 10.15 -19.47
C GLN A 53 10.03 11.02 -18.66
N SER A 54 10.57 12.09 -19.25
CA SER A 54 11.55 12.96 -18.61
C SER A 54 10.93 14.07 -17.77
N ARG A 55 11.70 14.63 -16.84
CA ARG A 55 11.27 15.79 -16.05
C ARG A 55 10.95 17.01 -16.91
N ASP A 56 11.69 17.22 -18.00
CA ASP A 56 11.45 18.31 -18.95
C ASP A 56 10.02 18.28 -19.53
N HIS A 57 9.53 17.08 -19.87
CA HIS A 57 8.17 16.92 -20.33
C HIS A 57 7.13 17.15 -19.22
N LEU A 58 7.38 16.58 -18.03
CA LEU A 58 6.47 16.70 -16.89
C LEU A 58 6.32 18.15 -16.41
N ASP A 59 7.41 18.93 -16.39
CA ASP A 59 7.37 20.35 -16.02
C ASP A 59 6.54 21.17 -17.03
N GLN A 60 6.65 20.86 -18.33
CA GLN A 60 5.83 21.50 -19.37
C GLN A 60 4.35 21.14 -19.26
N LEU A 61 4.03 19.91 -18.84
CA LEU A 61 2.65 19.52 -18.50
C LEU A 61 2.13 20.28 -17.29
N GLU A 62 2.91 20.36 -16.21
CA GLU A 62 2.53 21.04 -14.96
C GLU A 62 2.26 22.53 -15.21
N LEU A 63 3.09 23.21 -16.01
CA LEU A 63 2.92 24.62 -16.37
C LEU A 63 1.71 24.85 -17.30
N GLY A 64 1.42 23.90 -18.18
CA GLY A 64 0.34 24.02 -19.16
C GLY A 64 -1.02 23.47 -18.69
N ALA A 65 -1.07 22.69 -17.61
CA ALA A 65 -2.30 22.06 -17.14
C ALA A 65 -3.27 23.09 -16.54
N VAL A 66 -4.56 22.97 -16.88
CA VAL A 66 -5.62 23.70 -16.14
C VAL A 66 -6.03 22.78 -15.00
N ARG A 67 -5.69 23.17 -13.77
CA ARG A 67 -6.05 22.39 -12.59
C ARG A 67 -7.56 22.46 -12.35
N SER A 68 -8.23 21.32 -12.36
CA SER A 68 -9.66 21.20 -12.03
C SER A 68 -9.91 19.88 -11.28
N THR A 69 -11.16 19.47 -11.07
CA THR A 69 -11.47 18.15 -10.47
C THR A 69 -10.93 16.99 -11.33
N ILE A 70 -10.78 17.20 -12.64
CA ILE A 70 -10.04 16.31 -13.56
C ILE A 70 -9.10 17.20 -14.37
N ASP A 71 -7.79 17.03 -14.20
CA ASP A 71 -6.83 17.78 -15.00
C ASP A 71 -6.94 17.37 -16.47
N ASN A 72 -6.97 18.36 -17.36
CA ASN A 72 -7.13 18.16 -18.79
C ASN A 72 -6.08 18.94 -19.58
N PHE A 73 -5.48 18.30 -20.58
CA PHE A 73 -4.44 18.87 -21.43
C PHE A 73 -4.81 18.73 -22.91
N SER A 74 -5.19 19.84 -23.54
CA SER A 74 -5.70 19.82 -24.93
C SER A 74 -4.59 19.52 -25.94
N ALA A 75 -4.98 18.94 -27.09
CA ALA A 75 -4.07 18.73 -28.22
C ALA A 75 -3.35 20.01 -28.69
N SER A 76 -4.02 21.17 -28.56
CA SER A 76 -3.44 22.48 -28.90
C SER A 76 -2.34 22.95 -27.92
N LYS A 77 -2.35 22.48 -26.67
CA LYS A 77 -1.28 22.72 -25.71
C LYS A 77 -0.11 21.79 -25.96
N PHE A 78 -0.38 20.52 -26.27
CA PHE A 78 0.68 19.58 -26.62
C PHE A 78 1.48 20.02 -27.85
N ARG A 79 0.83 20.64 -28.86
CA ARG A 79 1.52 21.24 -30.02
C ARG A 79 2.49 22.37 -29.67
N ARG A 80 2.38 22.97 -28.49
CA ARG A 80 3.24 24.07 -28.03
C ARG A 80 4.39 23.60 -27.16
N MET A 81 4.45 22.31 -26.83
CA MET A 81 5.58 21.77 -26.08
C MET A 81 6.86 21.84 -26.91
N SER A 82 7.96 22.06 -26.21
CA SER A 82 9.30 22.05 -26.76
C SER A 82 9.97 20.73 -26.44
N ILE A 83 10.61 20.12 -27.42
CA ILE A 83 11.42 18.91 -27.26
C ILE A 83 12.84 19.21 -27.72
N PRO A 84 13.89 18.80 -26.97
CA PRO A 84 15.26 18.87 -27.47
C PRO A 84 15.42 17.96 -28.69
N VAL A 85 15.86 18.50 -29.83
CA VAL A 85 16.04 17.72 -31.07
C VAL A 85 17.52 17.70 -31.46
N PRO A 86 18.35 16.81 -30.86
CA PRO A 86 19.72 16.63 -31.31
C PRO A 86 19.74 15.95 -32.70
N ALA A 87 20.92 15.79 -33.28
CA ALA A 87 21.08 15.07 -34.55
C ALA A 87 20.42 13.68 -34.50
N PHE A 88 19.78 13.25 -35.60
CA PHE A 88 18.98 12.02 -35.65
C PHE A 88 19.75 10.78 -35.15
N ALA A 89 21.02 10.63 -35.57
CA ALA A 89 21.89 9.56 -35.09
C ALA A 89 22.11 9.58 -33.56
N LYS A 90 22.21 10.77 -32.96
CA LYS A 90 22.30 10.94 -31.50
C LYS A 90 20.99 10.59 -30.81
N GLN A 91 19.84 10.91 -31.40
CA GLN A 91 18.53 10.51 -30.85
C GLN A 91 18.37 8.99 -30.79
N GLN A 92 18.77 8.30 -31.87
CA GLN A 92 18.75 6.83 -31.92
C GLN A 92 19.66 6.24 -30.85
N ARG A 93 20.90 6.74 -30.72
CA ARG A 93 21.84 6.31 -29.67
C ARG A 93 21.32 6.55 -28.26
N ILE A 94 20.69 7.70 -27.99
CA ILE A 94 20.03 7.97 -26.70
C ILE A 94 18.95 6.92 -26.44
N ALA A 95 18.11 6.64 -27.44
CA ALA A 95 17.02 5.66 -27.29
C ALA A 95 17.55 4.24 -27.06
N ASP A 96 18.58 3.80 -27.79
CA ASP A 96 19.22 2.49 -27.62
C ASP A 96 19.86 2.35 -26.23
N TYR A 97 20.56 3.38 -25.80
CA TYR A 97 21.14 3.45 -24.45
C TYR A 97 20.07 3.37 -23.36
N LEU A 98 19.01 4.19 -23.46
CA LEU A 98 17.94 4.21 -22.46
C LEU A 98 17.18 2.88 -22.43
N ASP A 99 16.90 2.25 -23.57
CA ASP A 99 16.27 0.92 -23.60
C ASP A 99 17.10 -0.10 -22.80
N ARG A 100 18.42 -0.15 -23.00
CA ARG A 100 19.29 -1.08 -22.29
C ARG A 100 19.40 -0.79 -20.79
N GLU A 101 19.69 0.46 -20.44
CA GLU A 101 19.96 0.82 -19.04
C GLU A 101 18.68 0.75 -18.20
N THR A 102 17.54 1.22 -18.73
CA THR A 102 16.27 1.14 -18.02
C THR A 102 15.78 -0.29 -17.90
N ALA A 103 15.96 -1.15 -18.92
CA ALA A 103 15.65 -2.58 -18.81
C ALA A 103 16.47 -3.27 -17.71
N THR A 104 17.74 -2.89 -17.55
CA THR A 104 18.59 -3.40 -16.47
C THR A 104 18.08 -2.97 -15.10
N ILE A 105 17.70 -1.70 -14.95
CA ILE A 105 17.12 -1.16 -13.70
C ILE A 105 15.78 -1.84 -13.39
N ASP A 106 14.90 -1.96 -14.38
CA ASP A 106 13.58 -2.57 -14.24
C ASP A 106 13.70 -4.05 -13.84
N ALA A 107 14.67 -4.79 -14.41
CA ALA A 107 14.96 -6.16 -14.00
C ALA A 107 15.47 -6.27 -12.54
N LEU A 108 16.24 -5.29 -12.06
CA LEU A 108 16.67 -5.25 -10.66
C LEU A 108 15.50 -4.93 -9.71
N ILE A 109 14.62 -4.01 -10.08
CA ILE A 109 13.39 -3.69 -9.33
C ILE A 109 12.51 -4.94 -9.22
N GLU A 110 12.30 -5.66 -10.32
CA GLU A 110 11.51 -6.89 -10.30
C GLU A 110 12.15 -7.96 -9.40
N LYS A 111 13.47 -8.13 -9.42
CA LYS A 111 14.16 -9.04 -8.50
C LYS A 111 13.94 -8.66 -7.02
N GLN A 112 13.96 -7.38 -6.69
CA GLN A 112 13.66 -6.93 -5.32
C GLN A 112 12.20 -7.18 -4.93
N ARG A 113 11.24 -6.97 -5.85
CA ARG A 113 9.82 -7.29 -5.61
C ARG A 113 9.61 -8.78 -5.33
N HIS A 114 10.27 -9.66 -6.11
CA HIS A 114 10.25 -11.10 -5.86
C HIS A 114 10.89 -11.46 -4.50
N LEU A 115 12.00 -10.81 -4.13
CA LEU A 115 12.62 -10.99 -2.82
C LEU A 115 11.65 -10.62 -1.68
N ILE A 116 10.98 -9.47 -1.77
CA ILE A 116 9.98 -9.05 -0.78
C ILE A 116 8.84 -10.07 -0.67
N ALA A 117 8.33 -10.56 -1.81
CA ALA A 117 7.28 -11.60 -1.82
C ALA A 117 7.75 -12.87 -1.09
N GLY A 118 8.92 -13.41 -1.44
CA GLY A 118 9.46 -14.60 -0.80
C GLY A 118 9.78 -14.41 0.70
N LEU A 119 10.19 -13.21 1.11
CA LEU A 119 10.39 -12.86 2.52
C LEU A 119 9.06 -12.89 3.30
N ARG A 120 7.99 -12.35 2.72
CA ARG A 120 6.63 -12.37 3.32
C ARG A 120 6.09 -13.79 3.40
N GLU A 121 6.24 -14.59 2.34
CA GLU A 121 5.85 -16.01 2.34
C GLU A 121 6.60 -16.80 3.43
N ARG A 122 7.91 -16.57 3.56
CA ARG A 122 8.71 -17.21 4.61
C ARG A 122 8.25 -16.83 6.01
N MET A 123 7.90 -15.57 6.24
CA MET A 123 7.35 -15.12 7.52
C MET A 123 6.03 -15.85 7.83
N GLU A 124 5.14 -15.92 6.85
CA GLU A 124 3.85 -16.59 7.00
C GLU A 124 4.01 -18.10 7.25
N ALA A 125 4.92 -18.76 6.54
CA ALA A 125 5.21 -20.18 6.74
C ALA A 125 5.77 -20.46 8.15
N SER A 126 6.68 -19.61 8.65
CA SER A 126 7.20 -19.73 10.02
C SER A 126 6.08 -19.55 11.05
N TRP A 127 5.23 -18.54 10.86
CA TRP A 127 4.06 -18.28 11.70
C TRP A 127 3.14 -19.50 11.76
N ARG A 128 2.76 -20.01 10.58
CA ARG A 128 1.88 -21.17 10.45
C ARG A 128 2.45 -22.35 11.22
N LYS A 129 3.75 -22.63 11.07
CA LYS A 129 4.41 -23.72 11.79
C LYS A 129 4.36 -23.54 13.31
N ILE A 130 4.72 -22.35 13.82
CA ILE A 130 4.73 -22.07 15.26
C ILE A 130 3.33 -22.26 15.86
N TYR A 131 2.30 -21.68 15.22
CA TYR A 131 0.95 -21.72 15.78
C TYR A 131 0.29 -23.10 15.63
N ALA A 132 0.64 -23.88 14.60
CA ALA A 132 0.18 -25.27 14.46
C ALA A 132 0.61 -26.13 15.66
N THR A 133 1.87 -26.02 16.10
CA THR A 133 2.37 -26.75 17.29
C THR A 133 1.63 -26.36 18.57
N VAL A 134 1.19 -25.10 18.69
CA VAL A 134 0.34 -24.68 19.83
C VAL A 134 -1.03 -25.36 19.77
N LEU A 135 -1.65 -25.40 18.60
CA LEU A 135 -2.97 -26.02 18.41
C LEU A 135 -2.96 -27.54 18.66
N GLU A 136 -1.84 -28.21 18.45
CA GLU A 136 -1.66 -29.64 18.74
C GLU A 136 -1.61 -29.94 20.25
N THR A 137 -1.13 -28.99 21.06
CA THR A 137 -0.83 -29.20 22.48
C THR A 137 -1.83 -28.50 23.41
N VAL A 138 -2.55 -27.50 22.92
CA VAL A 138 -3.46 -26.67 23.70
C VAL A 138 -4.80 -26.58 22.99
N PRO A 139 -5.90 -27.05 23.62
CA PRO A 139 -7.22 -26.95 23.03
C PRO A 139 -7.61 -25.47 22.91
N PRO A 140 -8.08 -25.01 21.75
CA PRO A 140 -8.49 -23.63 21.59
C PRO A 140 -9.80 -23.36 22.32
N LEU A 141 -9.89 -22.21 22.97
CA LEU A 141 -11.12 -21.74 23.63
C LEU A 141 -11.68 -20.52 22.88
N PRO A 142 -13.01 -20.29 22.92
CA PRO A 142 -13.60 -19.08 22.35
C PRO A 142 -12.97 -17.81 22.91
N LEU A 143 -12.68 -16.82 22.06
CA LEU A 143 -12.02 -15.55 22.43
C LEU A 143 -12.66 -14.87 23.64
N LYS A 144 -13.99 -14.96 23.80
CA LYS A 144 -14.73 -14.45 24.98
C LYS A 144 -14.25 -15.01 26.33
N ARG A 145 -13.52 -16.12 26.35
CA ARG A 145 -12.86 -16.67 27.56
C ARG A 145 -11.60 -15.91 27.93
N HIS A 146 -10.96 -15.22 26.97
CA HIS A 146 -9.73 -14.46 27.16
C HIS A 146 -9.94 -12.95 27.26
N VAL A 147 -11.08 -12.44 26.79
CA VAL A 147 -11.50 -11.05 26.98
C VAL A 147 -12.54 -10.94 28.09
N TYR A 148 -12.60 -9.79 28.77
CA TYR A 148 -13.72 -9.46 29.66
C TYR A 148 -14.64 -8.37 29.11
N ALA A 149 -14.22 -7.67 28.06
CA ALA A 149 -15.09 -6.73 27.36
C ALA A 149 -14.77 -6.68 25.86
N ILE A 150 -15.81 -6.79 25.03
CA ILE A 150 -15.76 -6.54 23.59
C ILE A 150 -16.72 -5.39 23.25
N SER A 151 -16.30 -4.46 22.39
CA SER A 151 -17.17 -3.37 21.93
C SER A 151 -16.90 -3.12 20.46
N ASP A 152 -17.96 -3.02 19.68
CA ASP A 152 -17.93 -2.31 18.40
C ASP A 152 -18.05 -0.81 18.68
N GLY A 153 -17.57 0.03 17.78
CA GLY A 153 -17.64 1.48 17.94
C GLY A 153 -19.02 2.04 17.60
N PRO A 154 -19.22 3.36 17.73
CA PRO A 154 -20.46 4.02 17.36
C PRO A 154 -20.73 3.89 15.85
N PHE A 155 -21.94 3.46 15.49
CA PHE A 155 -22.42 3.30 14.12
C PHE A 155 -23.38 4.42 13.72
N GLY A 156 -23.46 4.70 12.41
CA GLY A 156 -24.46 5.59 11.84
C GLY A 156 -24.27 7.04 12.30
N SER A 157 -25.37 7.67 12.73
CA SER A 157 -25.38 9.07 13.17
C SER A 157 -24.65 9.31 14.50
N ALA A 158 -24.23 8.26 15.21
CA ALA A 158 -23.54 8.38 16.50
C ALA A 158 -22.09 8.90 16.37
N LEU A 159 -21.49 8.88 15.18
CA LEU A 159 -20.21 9.54 14.89
C LEU A 159 -20.10 9.86 13.40
N THR A 160 -20.51 11.07 13.02
CA THR A 160 -20.45 11.60 11.65
C THR A 160 -19.23 12.51 11.42
N SER A 161 -18.96 12.87 10.16
CA SER A 161 -17.90 13.80 9.77
C SER A 161 -17.95 15.15 10.50
N ALA A 162 -19.14 15.63 10.85
CA ALA A 162 -19.34 16.90 11.55
C ALA A 162 -18.80 16.94 12.99
N HIS A 163 -18.50 15.78 13.59
CA HIS A 163 -17.97 15.71 14.95
C HIS A 163 -16.44 15.73 15.00
N TYR A 164 -15.77 15.57 13.85
CA TYR A 164 -14.32 15.54 13.83
C TYR A 164 -13.75 16.93 14.10
N THR A 165 -12.67 16.95 14.86
CA THR A 165 -11.94 18.15 15.25
C THR A 165 -10.46 17.97 14.97
N ASP A 166 -9.68 19.06 15.00
CA ASP A 166 -8.24 19.02 14.75
C ASP A 166 -7.44 18.35 15.90
N GLY A 167 -8.07 18.20 17.08
CA GLY A 167 -7.46 17.58 18.25
C GLY A 167 -8.50 17.17 19.29
N GLY A 168 -8.07 16.41 20.30
CA GLY A 168 -8.92 15.94 21.39
C GLY A 168 -8.80 14.43 21.61
N VAL A 169 -9.94 13.74 21.70
CA VAL A 169 -9.98 12.28 21.90
C VAL A 169 -9.76 11.57 20.57
N ARG A 170 -8.77 10.69 20.54
CA ARG A 170 -8.39 9.92 19.36
C ARG A 170 -9.52 9.01 18.88
N VAL A 171 -9.75 8.97 17.56
CA VAL A 171 -10.68 8.03 16.91
C VAL A 171 -9.90 6.98 16.15
N ILE A 172 -9.92 5.74 16.66
CA ILE A 172 -9.29 4.60 15.98
C ILE A 172 -10.22 4.13 14.85
N ARG A 173 -9.72 4.22 13.62
CA ARG A 173 -10.41 3.82 12.39
C ARG A 173 -9.77 2.55 11.83
N LEU A 174 -10.44 1.93 10.86
CA LEU A 174 -9.94 0.72 10.19
C LEU A 174 -8.52 0.91 9.65
N GLY A 175 -8.21 2.08 9.06
CA GLY A 175 -6.87 2.40 8.55
C GLY A 175 -5.76 2.22 9.59
N ASN A 176 -6.06 2.46 10.87
CA ASN A 176 -5.09 2.36 11.96
C ASN A 176 -4.75 0.91 12.36
N ILE A 177 -5.50 -0.09 11.89
CA ILE A 177 -5.51 -1.41 12.57
C ILE A 177 -4.47 -2.44 12.07
N GLY A 178 -3.65 -2.26 11.02
CA GLY A 178 -2.61 -3.23 10.56
C GLY A 178 -2.82 -4.76 10.75
N ALA A 179 -1.77 -5.58 10.60
CA ALA A 179 -1.82 -7.02 10.94
C ALA A 179 -0.66 -7.29 11.90
N GLY A 180 -0.95 -7.23 13.19
CA GLY A 180 0.09 -7.26 14.23
C GLY A 180 0.65 -5.89 14.63
N VAL A 181 0.34 -4.84 13.88
CA VAL A 181 0.90 -3.50 14.06
C VAL A 181 -0.19 -2.44 14.08
N PHE A 182 -0.08 -1.48 15.00
CA PHE A 182 -0.92 -0.29 15.03
C PHE A 182 -0.31 0.80 14.14
N LYS A 183 -1.10 1.30 13.19
CA LYS A 183 -0.71 2.32 12.20
C LYS A 183 -1.15 3.69 12.69
N ASN A 184 -0.20 4.51 13.14
CA ASN A 184 -0.50 5.80 13.77
C ASN A 184 -0.41 7.01 12.81
N GLU A 185 -0.23 6.78 11.51
CA GLU A 185 0.01 7.86 10.54
C GLU A 185 -1.27 8.65 10.21
N ASP A 186 -2.42 7.97 10.14
CA ASP A 186 -3.71 8.59 9.80
C ASP A 186 -4.48 8.99 11.07
N GLU A 187 -4.33 10.27 11.42
CA GLU A 187 -4.76 10.82 12.69
C GLU A 187 -6.19 11.40 12.62
N ALA A 188 -7.03 11.11 13.62
CA ALA A 188 -8.38 11.68 13.68
C ALA A 188 -8.87 11.87 15.11
N TYR A 189 -9.59 12.95 15.37
CA TYR A 189 -10.02 13.36 16.71
C TYR A 189 -11.47 13.81 16.77
N ILE A 190 -12.02 13.78 17.98
CA ILE A 190 -13.27 14.44 18.37
C ILE A 190 -13.02 15.28 19.61
N SER A 191 -13.92 16.22 19.89
CA SER A 191 -13.80 17.06 21.09
C SER A 191 -13.84 16.20 22.38
N PRO A 192 -13.15 16.60 23.46
CA PRO A 192 -13.21 15.93 24.76
C PRO A 192 -14.63 15.74 25.30
N GLU A 193 -15.49 16.75 25.13
CA GLU A 193 -16.89 16.72 25.60
C GLU A 193 -17.69 15.66 24.85
N TYR A 194 -17.49 15.54 23.53
CA TYR A 194 -18.13 14.49 22.73
C TYR A 194 -17.54 13.11 23.04
N GLY A 195 -16.24 13.02 23.29
CA GLY A 195 -15.57 11.80 23.73
C GLY A 195 -16.13 11.25 25.05
N GLU A 196 -16.43 12.12 26.02
CA GLU A 196 -17.06 11.70 27.30
C GLU A 196 -18.45 11.10 27.09
N ARG A 197 -19.24 11.64 26.15
CA ARG A 197 -20.54 11.04 25.75
C ARG A 197 -20.37 9.64 25.15
N LEU A 198 -19.22 9.38 24.52
CA LEU A 198 -18.87 8.13 23.86
C LEU A 198 -17.98 7.21 24.72
N LYS A 199 -17.81 7.49 26.02
CA LYS A 199 -16.87 6.77 26.91
C LYS A 199 -17.02 5.24 26.96
N ARG A 200 -18.20 4.70 26.62
CA ARG A 200 -18.44 3.26 26.49
C ARG A 200 -17.55 2.59 25.44
N TYR A 201 -17.11 3.37 24.45
CA TYR A 201 -16.21 2.99 23.36
C TYR A 201 -14.74 3.34 23.67
N SER A 202 -14.43 3.69 24.92
CA SER A 202 -13.07 4.04 25.30
C SER A 202 -12.11 2.87 25.10
N VAL A 203 -10.96 3.22 24.54
CA VAL A 203 -9.83 2.35 24.27
C VAL A 203 -8.66 2.82 25.13
N ARG A 204 -7.89 1.88 25.65
CA ARG A 204 -6.73 2.15 26.51
C ARG A 204 -5.49 1.46 25.97
N PRO A 205 -4.29 1.92 26.32
CA PRO A 205 -3.06 1.18 26.03
C PRO A 205 -3.16 -0.27 26.49
N GLY A 206 -2.68 -1.20 25.66
CA GLY A 206 -2.77 -2.64 25.91
C GLY A 206 -4.12 -3.30 25.55
N ASP A 207 -5.19 -2.53 25.29
CA ASP A 207 -6.36 -3.08 24.59
C ASP A 207 -5.92 -3.57 23.19
N LEU A 208 -6.62 -4.57 22.65
CA LEU A 208 -6.47 -4.91 21.24
C LEU A 208 -7.58 -4.24 20.43
N VAL A 209 -7.25 -3.86 19.21
CA VAL A 209 -8.22 -3.40 18.20
C VAL A 209 -8.22 -4.35 17.02
N MET A 210 -9.40 -4.86 16.67
CA MET A 210 -9.60 -5.86 15.62
C MET A 210 -10.52 -5.30 14.53
N ALA A 211 -10.15 -5.49 13.27
CA ALA A 211 -10.98 -5.04 12.16
C ALA A 211 -12.16 -6.02 11.93
N GLY A 212 -13.39 -5.50 12.06
CA GLY A 212 -14.64 -6.18 11.74
C GLY A 212 -15.04 -6.09 10.26
N LEU A 213 -14.28 -5.35 9.45
CA LEU A 213 -14.49 -5.19 8.01
C LEU A 213 -13.17 -5.37 7.25
N GLY A 214 -13.23 -6.09 6.13
CA GLY A 214 -12.11 -6.29 5.22
C GLY A 214 -12.56 -6.58 3.77
N ASP A 215 -11.57 -6.70 2.90
CA ASP A 215 -11.70 -7.08 1.49
C ASP A 215 -10.48 -7.90 1.03
N SER A 216 -10.35 -8.15 -0.27
CA SER A 216 -9.25 -8.94 -0.85
C SER A 216 -7.86 -8.32 -0.64
N SER A 217 -7.78 -7.00 -0.44
CA SER A 217 -6.53 -6.27 -0.21
C SER A 217 -6.23 -6.05 1.27
N VAL A 218 -7.27 -5.99 2.11
CA VAL A 218 -7.15 -5.74 3.55
C VAL A 218 -7.89 -6.85 4.32
N PRO A 219 -7.15 -7.81 4.93
CA PRO A 219 -7.76 -8.95 5.58
C PRO A 219 -8.72 -8.58 6.72
N LEU A 220 -9.88 -9.24 6.76
CA LEU A 220 -10.80 -9.22 7.89
C LEU A 220 -10.15 -9.85 9.13
N GLY A 221 -10.47 -9.33 10.33
CA GLY A 221 -10.00 -9.89 11.61
C GLY A 221 -8.57 -9.52 11.99
N ARG A 222 -7.87 -8.78 11.13
CA ARG A 222 -6.55 -8.24 11.46
C ARG A 222 -6.61 -7.43 12.75
N THR A 223 -5.61 -7.62 13.61
CA THR A 223 -5.64 -7.13 14.99
C THR A 223 -4.30 -6.49 15.35
N ALA A 224 -4.35 -5.42 16.16
CA ALA A 224 -3.17 -4.73 16.69
C ALA A 224 -3.31 -4.44 18.19
N VAL A 225 -2.17 -4.29 18.88
CA VAL A 225 -2.12 -3.76 20.25
C VAL A 225 -2.22 -2.25 20.18
N VAL A 226 -3.05 -1.64 21.03
CA VAL A 226 -3.09 -0.19 21.19
C VAL A 226 -1.82 0.25 21.95
N PRO A 227 -1.01 1.14 21.37
CA PRO A 227 0.26 1.55 21.98
C PRO A 227 0.05 2.46 23.18
N ASP A 228 1.09 2.57 24.01
CA ASP A 228 1.20 3.63 25.01
C ASP A 228 1.28 5.01 24.34
N GLY A 229 0.92 6.06 25.08
CA GLY A 229 1.08 7.44 24.62
C GLY A 229 0.03 7.95 23.62
N LEU A 230 -0.97 7.14 23.23
CA LEU A 230 -2.04 7.57 22.31
C LEU A 230 -2.98 8.65 22.90
N GLY A 231 -2.97 8.83 24.22
CA GLY A 231 -3.93 9.67 24.94
C GLY A 231 -5.33 9.04 25.00
N PRO A 232 -6.36 9.82 25.38
CA PRO A 232 -7.74 9.35 25.38
C PRO A 232 -8.16 8.92 23.97
N ALA A 233 -8.71 7.71 23.83
CA ALA A 233 -9.08 7.16 22.54
C ALA A 233 -10.44 6.43 22.57
N ILE A 234 -11.11 6.38 21.43
CA ILE A 234 -12.29 5.55 21.18
C ILE A 234 -12.13 4.72 19.91
N ASN A 235 -12.80 3.57 19.85
CA ASN A 235 -12.90 2.77 18.62
C ASN A 235 -14.11 3.22 17.78
N LYS A 236 -13.96 3.30 16.45
CA LYS A 236 -15.04 3.57 15.49
C LYS A 236 -15.78 2.27 15.12
N ALA A 237 -16.97 2.38 14.52
CA ALA A 237 -17.66 1.22 13.92
C ALA A 237 -16.72 0.37 13.04
N ASP A 238 -16.95 -0.95 13.07
CA ASP A 238 -16.12 -1.98 12.45
C ASP A 238 -14.70 -2.09 13.05
N CYS A 239 -14.39 -1.36 14.12
CA CYS A 239 -13.13 -1.49 14.87
C CYS A 239 -13.47 -2.04 16.25
N PHE A 240 -13.22 -3.32 16.50
CA PHE A 240 -13.61 -3.96 17.76
C PHE A 240 -12.53 -3.76 18.81
N ARG A 241 -12.88 -3.13 19.93
CA ARG A 241 -12.00 -3.11 21.10
C ARG A 241 -12.16 -4.41 21.89
N LEU A 242 -11.07 -5.15 22.01
CA LEU A 242 -10.93 -6.36 22.82
C LEU A 242 -10.13 -6.01 24.08
N ARG A 243 -10.78 -6.05 25.24
CA ARG A 243 -10.09 -5.85 26.52
C ARG A 243 -9.79 -7.20 27.17
N LEU A 244 -8.50 -7.50 27.25
CA LEU A 244 -7.98 -8.79 27.72
C LEU A 244 -8.15 -8.95 29.23
N ARG A 245 -8.40 -10.19 29.68
CA ARG A 245 -8.41 -10.53 31.11
C ARG A 245 -7.02 -10.37 31.74
N PRO A 246 -6.95 -10.09 33.06
CA PRO A 246 -5.68 -10.11 33.78
C PRO A 246 -4.91 -11.41 33.52
N GLY A 247 -3.61 -11.31 33.26
CA GLY A 247 -2.72 -12.45 32.97
C GLY A 247 -2.68 -12.91 31.51
N ALA A 248 -3.55 -12.39 30.64
CA ALA A 248 -3.39 -12.55 29.20
C ALA A 248 -2.30 -11.60 28.69
N ASP A 249 -1.46 -12.10 27.77
CA ASP A 249 -0.39 -11.32 27.15
C ASP A 249 -0.88 -10.72 25.82
N PRO A 250 -1.01 -9.37 25.71
CA PRO A 250 -1.45 -8.71 24.49
C PRO A 250 -0.60 -9.06 23.26
N ARG A 251 0.73 -9.21 23.44
CA ARG A 251 1.65 -9.51 22.35
C ARG A 251 1.37 -10.89 21.78
N TYR A 252 1.26 -11.90 22.65
CA TYR A 252 0.89 -13.24 22.24
C TYR A 252 -0.51 -13.28 21.58
N MET A 253 -1.49 -12.59 22.17
CA MET A 253 -2.86 -12.60 21.65
C MET A 253 -2.92 -12.03 20.22
N VAL A 254 -2.13 -10.99 19.92
CA VAL A 254 -2.03 -10.46 18.56
C VAL A 254 -1.37 -11.44 17.60
N ILE A 255 -0.34 -12.18 18.04
CA ILE A 255 0.26 -13.26 17.24
C ILE A 255 -0.76 -14.37 16.97
N ALA A 256 -1.54 -14.77 17.96
CA ALA A 256 -2.55 -15.81 17.79
C ALA A 256 -3.69 -15.35 16.86
N LEU A 257 -4.22 -14.14 17.08
CA LEU A 257 -5.36 -13.61 16.31
C LEU A 257 -5.03 -13.31 14.85
N ASN A 258 -3.76 -13.01 14.55
CA ASN A 258 -3.31 -12.77 13.18
C ASN A 258 -2.66 -14.00 12.54
N ALA A 259 -2.62 -15.16 13.20
CA ALA A 259 -2.04 -16.37 12.64
C ALA A 259 -2.81 -16.82 11.37
N PRO A 260 -2.14 -17.41 10.37
CA PRO A 260 -2.79 -17.85 9.13
C PRO A 260 -4.00 -18.75 9.39
N GLN A 261 -3.89 -19.68 10.35
CA GLN A 261 -4.98 -20.58 10.74
C GLN A 261 -6.20 -19.81 11.29
N THR A 262 -5.96 -18.81 12.14
CA THR A 262 -7.06 -18.00 12.70
C THR A 262 -7.67 -17.10 11.62
N ARG A 263 -6.88 -16.57 10.69
CA ARG A 263 -7.41 -15.82 9.54
C ARG A 263 -8.30 -16.68 8.65
N GLU A 264 -7.87 -17.91 8.34
CA GLU A 264 -8.68 -18.88 7.58
C GLU A 264 -10.02 -19.16 8.27
N MET A 265 -10.02 -19.32 9.60
CA MET A 265 -11.25 -19.47 10.40
C MET A 265 -12.13 -18.23 10.35
N VAL A 266 -11.55 -17.02 10.45
CA VAL A 266 -12.29 -15.76 10.31
C VAL A 266 -13.00 -15.70 8.96
N LEU A 267 -12.32 -16.08 7.87
CA LEU A 267 -12.90 -16.09 6.52
C LEU A 267 -14.06 -17.07 6.38
N GLN A 268 -13.97 -18.24 7.02
CA GLN A 268 -15.07 -19.23 7.04
C GLN A 268 -16.29 -18.76 7.83
N LEU A 269 -16.08 -17.98 8.88
CA LEU A 269 -17.14 -17.46 9.76
C LEU A 269 -17.70 -16.10 9.29
N ALA A 270 -17.06 -15.46 8.32
CA ALA A 270 -17.46 -14.18 7.78
C ALA A 270 -18.67 -14.29 6.85
N HIS A 271 -19.41 -13.19 6.72
CA HIS A 271 -20.52 -13.07 5.77
C HIS A 271 -20.21 -12.02 4.70
N GLY A 272 -20.75 -12.23 3.48
CA GLY A 272 -20.66 -11.29 2.36
C GLY A 272 -19.67 -11.71 1.26
N SER A 273 -19.99 -11.38 0.00
CA SER A 273 -19.20 -11.76 -1.19
C SER A 273 -18.12 -10.75 -1.56
N THR A 274 -18.39 -9.43 -1.47
CA THR A 274 -17.45 -8.37 -1.91
C THR A 274 -16.74 -7.66 -0.75
N ARG A 275 -17.46 -7.38 0.34
CA ARG A 275 -16.89 -6.90 1.60
C ARG A 275 -17.18 -7.93 2.66
N GLN A 276 -16.13 -8.48 3.23
CA GLN A 276 -16.25 -9.45 4.30
C GLN A 276 -16.44 -8.70 5.60
N ARG A 277 -17.53 -9.02 6.31
CA ARG A 277 -17.83 -8.42 7.60
C ARG A 277 -18.08 -9.52 8.62
N MET A 278 -17.61 -9.28 9.83
CA MET A 278 -18.02 -10.05 11.00
C MET A 278 -18.54 -9.10 12.07
N ASN A 279 -19.35 -9.59 12.99
CA ASN A 279 -19.80 -8.82 14.15
C ASN A 279 -19.03 -9.27 15.41
N THR A 280 -19.25 -8.58 16.52
CA THR A 280 -18.60 -8.89 17.80
C THR A 280 -18.99 -10.26 18.36
N THR A 281 -20.19 -10.76 18.05
CA THR A 281 -20.61 -12.12 18.44
C THR A 281 -19.77 -13.18 17.75
N VAL A 282 -19.51 -13.04 16.44
CA VAL A 282 -18.62 -13.93 15.69
C VAL A 282 -17.18 -13.81 16.21
N ALA A 283 -16.67 -12.59 16.36
CA ALA A 283 -15.33 -12.35 16.90
C ALA A 283 -15.15 -13.00 18.29
N ALA A 284 -16.15 -12.91 19.16
CA ALA A 284 -16.14 -13.50 20.50
C ALA A 284 -16.07 -15.05 20.50
N GLN A 285 -16.43 -15.72 19.40
CA GLN A 285 -16.41 -17.17 19.25
C GLN A 285 -15.13 -17.69 18.59
N LEU A 286 -14.24 -16.81 18.09
CA LEU A 286 -13.00 -17.23 17.45
C LEU A 286 -12.20 -18.17 18.38
N PRO A 287 -11.84 -19.37 17.92
CA PRO A 287 -11.12 -20.34 18.73
C PRO A 287 -9.64 -19.96 18.81
N ILE A 288 -9.16 -19.67 20.02
CA ILE A 288 -7.78 -19.24 20.28
C ILE A 288 -7.15 -20.17 21.30
N ALA A 289 -5.98 -20.71 20.96
CA ALA A 289 -5.17 -21.50 21.88
C ALA A 289 -4.19 -20.58 22.63
N VAL A 290 -4.20 -20.66 23.96
CA VAL A 290 -3.36 -19.85 24.83
C VAL A 290 -2.54 -20.78 25.72
N PRO A 291 -1.26 -21.05 25.39
CA PRO A 291 -0.42 -21.97 26.15
C PRO A 291 0.03 -21.36 27.48
N ALA A 292 0.80 -22.12 28.26
CA ALA A 292 1.36 -21.67 29.53
C ALA A 292 2.24 -20.40 29.38
N PRO A 293 2.38 -19.58 30.43
CA PRO A 293 3.06 -18.27 30.34
C PRO A 293 4.49 -18.30 29.80
N ASP A 294 5.27 -19.31 30.17
CA ASP A 294 6.64 -19.55 29.70
C ASP A 294 6.69 -19.86 28.20
N VAL A 295 5.77 -20.69 27.71
CA VAL A 295 5.64 -21.01 26.29
C VAL A 295 5.22 -19.76 25.49
N ARG A 296 4.28 -18.97 26.01
CA ARG A 296 3.87 -17.70 25.37
C ARG A 296 5.03 -16.72 25.23
N ALA A 297 5.79 -16.52 26.32
CA ALA A 297 6.94 -15.62 26.31
C ALA A 297 7.99 -16.06 25.28
N ASN A 298 8.28 -17.36 25.21
CA ASN A 298 9.19 -17.91 24.21
C ASN A 298 8.69 -17.70 22.77
N ILE A 299 7.39 -17.88 22.52
CA ILE A 299 6.80 -17.63 21.20
C ILE A 299 6.91 -16.15 20.83
N VAL A 300 6.58 -15.24 21.76
CA VAL A 300 6.66 -13.79 21.53
C VAL A 300 8.10 -13.38 21.20
N LEU A 301 9.08 -13.79 22.00
CA LEU A 301 10.49 -13.46 21.77
C LEU A 301 10.99 -14.02 20.43
N ARG A 302 10.63 -15.26 20.12
CA ARG A 302 11.00 -15.89 18.85
C ARG A 302 10.37 -15.13 17.67
N TRP A 303 9.10 -14.79 17.77
CA TRP A 303 8.34 -14.05 16.76
C TRP A 303 8.98 -12.67 16.51
N GLU A 304 9.17 -11.88 17.56
CA GLU A 304 9.79 -10.55 17.48
C GLU A 304 11.16 -10.61 16.79
N ARG A 305 11.99 -11.60 17.13
CA ARG A 305 13.31 -11.79 16.50
C ARG A 305 13.21 -12.18 15.02
N GLU A 306 12.34 -13.11 14.67
CA GLU A 306 12.17 -13.57 13.28
C GLU A 306 11.59 -12.47 12.40
N THR A 307 10.55 -11.78 12.88
CA THR A 307 9.88 -10.68 12.18
C THR A 307 10.80 -9.47 12.02
N ALA A 308 11.52 -9.05 13.07
CA ALA A 308 12.44 -7.90 12.97
C ALA A 308 13.53 -8.10 11.89
N LYS A 309 14.05 -9.32 11.74
CA LYS A 309 15.03 -9.63 10.69
C LYS A 309 14.42 -9.53 9.29
N ILE A 310 13.20 -10.04 9.11
CA ILE A 310 12.51 -10.01 7.83
C ILE A 310 12.11 -8.58 7.47
N ASP A 311 11.55 -7.82 8.40
CA ASP A 311 11.16 -6.44 8.22
C ASP A 311 12.36 -5.56 7.84
N ALA A 312 13.52 -5.75 8.49
CA ALA A 312 14.74 -5.04 8.12
C ALA A 312 15.23 -5.36 6.70
N LEU A 313 15.00 -6.58 6.20
CA LEU A 313 15.34 -6.95 4.82
C LEU A 313 14.33 -6.37 3.82
N ILE A 314 13.04 -6.39 4.15
CA ILE A 314 11.98 -5.77 3.34
C ILE A 314 12.24 -4.27 3.21
N ALA A 315 12.50 -3.57 4.31
CA ALA A 315 12.77 -2.13 4.29
C ALA A 315 14.00 -1.77 3.43
N LYS A 316 15.05 -2.60 3.44
CA LYS A 316 16.21 -2.42 2.56
C LYS A 316 15.86 -2.62 1.08
N ALA A 317 15.06 -3.63 0.77
CA ALA A 317 14.62 -3.91 -0.60
C ALA A 317 13.68 -2.80 -1.12
N GLU A 318 12.76 -2.31 -0.29
CA GLU A 318 11.86 -1.20 -0.62
C GLU A 318 12.65 0.09 -0.89
N ARG A 319 13.63 0.41 -0.03
CA ARG A 319 14.54 1.55 -0.26
C ARG A 319 15.37 1.40 -1.54
N PHE A 320 15.82 0.18 -1.86
CA PHE A 320 16.52 -0.06 -3.13
C PHE A 320 15.60 0.22 -4.32
N ILE A 321 14.34 -0.23 -4.28
CA ILE A 321 13.36 0.01 -5.35
C ILE A 321 13.15 1.51 -5.54
N GLU A 322 12.96 2.26 -4.46
CA GLU A 322 12.80 3.72 -4.49
C GLU A 322 14.00 4.40 -5.17
N LEU A 323 15.22 4.13 -4.70
CA LEU A 323 16.45 4.69 -5.29
C LEU A 323 16.66 4.28 -6.75
N ALA A 324 16.28 3.05 -7.11
CA ALA A 324 16.36 2.57 -8.48
C ALA A 324 15.38 3.30 -9.40
N GLN A 325 14.16 3.58 -8.93
CA GLN A 325 13.15 4.36 -9.64
C GLN A 325 13.58 5.82 -9.81
N GLU A 326 14.13 6.43 -8.77
CA GLU A 326 14.72 7.77 -8.84
C GLU A 326 15.86 7.84 -9.86
N ARG A 327 16.80 6.88 -9.78
CA ARG A 327 17.91 6.78 -10.74
C ARG A 327 17.41 6.61 -12.17
N ARG A 328 16.38 5.80 -12.39
CA ARG A 328 15.76 5.60 -13.71
C ARG A 328 15.22 6.93 -14.26
N ALA A 329 14.45 7.66 -13.47
CA ALA A 329 13.87 8.94 -13.87
C ALA A 329 14.96 10.01 -14.14
N ALA A 330 15.99 10.07 -13.29
CA ALA A 330 17.13 10.96 -13.46
C ALA A 330 17.93 10.62 -14.73
N LEU A 331 18.18 9.34 -14.99
CA LEU A 331 18.91 8.87 -16.18
C LEU A 331 18.19 9.26 -17.47
N ILE A 332 16.88 9.01 -17.54
CA ILE A 332 16.04 9.40 -18.69
C ILE A 332 16.16 10.90 -18.92
N THR A 333 15.94 11.69 -17.86
CA THR A 333 16.00 13.16 -17.93
C THR A 333 17.36 13.64 -18.41
N ALA A 334 18.45 13.15 -17.80
CA ALA A 334 19.80 13.57 -18.14
C ALA A 334 20.18 13.19 -19.58
N ALA A 335 19.77 12.01 -20.05
CA ALA A 335 20.05 11.54 -21.40
C ALA A 335 19.34 12.38 -22.47
N VAL A 336 18.04 12.66 -22.30
CA VAL A 336 17.25 13.40 -23.31
C VAL A 336 17.53 14.90 -23.30
N THR A 337 17.94 15.45 -22.15
CA THR A 337 18.35 16.86 -22.03
C THR A 337 19.83 17.09 -22.36
N GLY A 338 20.60 16.01 -22.59
CA GLY A 338 22.02 16.08 -22.92
C GLY A 338 22.93 16.46 -21.76
N GLN A 339 22.48 16.28 -20.52
CA GLN A 339 23.28 16.49 -19.30
C GLN A 339 24.33 15.39 -19.07
N ILE A 340 24.20 14.25 -19.76
CA ILE A 340 25.20 13.19 -19.79
C ILE A 340 25.66 12.91 -21.21
N GLU A 341 26.92 12.51 -21.33
CA GLU A 341 27.45 11.96 -22.58
C GLU A 341 26.99 10.51 -22.72
N ILE A 342 26.43 10.19 -23.89
CA ILE A 342 26.05 8.81 -24.22
C ILE A 342 27.29 8.12 -24.78
N PRO A 343 27.73 7.00 -24.19
CA PRO A 343 28.87 6.25 -24.70
C PRO A 343 28.73 5.94 -26.20
N THR A 344 29.81 6.05 -26.94
CA THR A 344 29.94 5.38 -28.24
C THR A 344 30.11 3.91 -27.94
N GLU A 345 29.17 3.07 -28.39
CA GLU A 345 29.40 1.63 -28.38
C GLU A 345 30.54 1.35 -29.38
N ASP A 346 31.59 0.67 -28.90
CA ASP A 346 32.68 0.11 -29.72
C ASP A 346 32.25 -1.20 -30.41
#